data_AF-A0A959FKK2-F1
#
_entry.id   AF-A0A959FKK2-F1
#
_cell.length_a   1.000
_cell.length_b   1.000
_cell.length_c   1.000
_cell.angle_alpha   90.00
_cell.angle_beta   90.00
_cell.angle_gamma   90.00
#
_symmetry.space_group_name_H-M   'P 1'
#
loop_
_entity.id
_entity.type
_entity.pdbx_description
1 polymer ?
#
loop_
_entity_poly.entity_id
_entity_poly.type
_entity_poly.pdbx_seq_one_letter_code
_entity_poly.pdbx_strand_id
1 'polypeptide(L)'
;MSQENIRQERERVFARHKVEDYHEAIVKLDVTVMGLVFLTAVMLISHLFGQDNFFFGAGSIALAIGVYLSKRRVNWAESRNILIAAGAYLLITGLEPLYLGFPEPVLPLSGEHVTARGGVVQLFNGVSPYIYWMIKVALVYPFIMLFIARRLVDALPDALRHSLEKEFSQRG
;
A
#
# COMPACT_ATOMS: atom_id res chain seq x y z
N MET A 1 9.59 -24.86 -37.86
CA MET A 1 8.88 -24.85 -36.56
C MET A 1 7.44 -25.25 -36.80
N SER A 2 6.90 -26.22 -36.07
CA SER A 2 5.47 -26.57 -36.16
C SER A 2 4.62 -25.46 -35.53
N GLN A 3 3.36 -25.33 -35.94
CA GLN A 3 2.44 -24.37 -35.32
C GLN A 3 2.19 -24.66 -33.83
N GLU A 4 2.30 -25.92 -33.45
CA GLU A 4 2.17 -26.38 -32.06
C GLU A 4 3.34 -25.87 -31.19
N ASN A 5 4.58 -25.92 -31.70
CA ASN A 5 5.73 -25.36 -31.00
C ASN A 5 5.61 -23.85 -30.80
N ILE A 6 5.08 -23.12 -31.80
CA ILE A 6 4.87 -21.66 -31.69
C ILE A 6 3.80 -21.34 -30.64
N ARG A 7 2.74 -22.15 -30.56
CA ARG A 7 1.69 -21.99 -29.56
C ARG A 7 2.22 -22.24 -28.15
N GLN A 8 2.96 -23.32 -27.95
CA GLN A 8 3.56 -23.66 -26.67
C GLN A 8 4.57 -22.59 -26.21
N GLU A 9 5.38 -22.06 -27.13
CA GLU A 9 6.33 -20.97 -26.83
C GLU A 9 5.58 -19.70 -26.37
N ARG A 10 4.50 -19.33 -27.07
CA ARG A 10 3.67 -18.18 -26.69
C ARG A 10 3.00 -18.35 -25.33
N GLU A 11 2.47 -19.54 -25.06
CA GLU A 11 1.85 -19.86 -23.76
C GLU A 11 2.87 -19.76 -22.62
N ARG A 12 4.11 -20.24 -22.85
CA ARG A 12 5.20 -20.14 -21.87
C ARG A 12 5.65 -18.71 -21.61
N VAL A 13 5.81 -17.90 -22.66
CA VAL A 13 6.19 -16.47 -22.53
C VAL A 13 5.10 -15.71 -21.78
N PHE A 14 3.83 -15.94 -22.12
CA PHE A 14 2.70 -15.33 -21.41
C PHE A 14 2.68 -15.70 -19.93
N ALA A 15 2.85 -16.99 -19.60
CA ALA A 15 2.89 -17.48 -18.23
C ALA A 15 4.03 -16.84 -17.43
N ARG A 16 5.22 -16.72 -18.05
CA ARG A 16 6.38 -16.07 -17.42
C ARG A 16 6.09 -14.61 -17.07
N HIS A 17 5.51 -13.84 -17.98
CA HIS A 17 5.15 -12.45 -17.70
C HIS A 17 4.15 -12.32 -16.54
N LYS A 18 3.18 -13.23 -16.41
CA LYS A 18 2.25 -13.21 -15.27
C LYS A 18 2.95 -13.45 -13.93
N VAL A 19 3.94 -14.34 -13.89
CA VAL A 19 4.73 -14.58 -12.68
C VAL A 19 5.63 -13.39 -12.37
N GLU A 20 6.22 -12.74 -13.39
CA GLU A 20 6.99 -11.50 -13.23
C GLU A 20 6.10 -10.37 -12.68
N ASP A 21 4.91 -10.14 -13.25
CA ASP A 21 3.91 -9.16 -12.78
C ASP A 21 3.56 -9.37 -11.30
N TYR A 22 3.42 -10.63 -10.88
CA TYR A 22 3.13 -10.99 -9.49
C TYR A 22 4.28 -10.64 -8.54
N HIS A 23 5.53 -10.93 -8.91
CA HIS A 23 6.69 -10.53 -8.09
C HIS A 23 6.83 -9.01 -8.02
N GLU A 24 6.60 -8.30 -9.13
CA GLU A 24 6.58 -6.84 -9.14
C GLU A 24 5.47 -6.28 -8.23
N ALA A 25 4.30 -6.92 -8.21
CA ALA A 25 3.21 -6.51 -7.32
C ALA A 25 3.56 -6.69 -5.83
N ILE A 26 4.34 -7.71 -5.45
CA ILE A 26 4.87 -7.85 -4.08
C ILE A 26 5.81 -6.68 -3.76
N VAL A 27 6.67 -6.29 -4.70
CA VAL A 27 7.58 -5.15 -4.52
C VAL A 27 6.80 -3.83 -4.38
N LYS A 28 5.68 -3.67 -5.09
CA LYS A 28 4.81 -2.49 -4.98
C LYS A 28 4.19 -2.28 -3.59
N LEU A 29 4.22 -3.28 -2.69
CA LEU A 29 3.88 -3.07 -1.27
C LEU A 29 4.82 -2.04 -0.61
N ASP A 30 6.03 -1.84 -1.13
CA ASP A 30 6.95 -0.80 -0.64
C ASP A 30 6.36 0.61 -0.83
N VAL A 31 5.48 0.82 -1.82
CA VAL A 31 4.76 2.09 -1.99
C VAL A 31 3.86 2.37 -0.80
N THR A 32 3.14 1.35 -0.29
CA THR A 32 2.35 1.44 0.94
C THR A 32 3.24 1.80 2.13
N VAL A 33 4.39 1.14 2.27
CA VAL A 33 5.35 1.42 3.35
C VAL A 33 5.86 2.85 3.27
N MET A 34 6.35 3.29 2.10
CA MET A 34 6.86 4.64 1.90
C MET A 34 5.79 5.71 2.13
N GLY A 35 4.56 5.49 1.65
CA GLY A 35 3.44 6.39 1.88
C GLY A 35 3.10 6.56 3.36
N LEU A 36 3.11 5.46 4.13
CA LEU A 36 2.88 5.51 5.57
C LEU A 36 4.03 6.16 6.35
N VAL A 37 5.29 5.91 5.95
CA VAL A 37 6.46 6.60 6.53
C VAL A 37 6.39 8.09 6.25
N PHE A 38 5.99 8.49 5.03
CA PHE A 38 5.76 9.89 4.68
C PHE A 38 4.66 10.52 5.55
N LEU A 39 3.50 9.85 5.68
CA LEU A 39 2.43 10.34 6.56
C LEU A 39 2.89 10.46 8.02
N THR A 40 3.68 9.50 8.50
CA THR A 40 4.30 9.56 9.83
C THR A 40 5.14 10.84 9.97
N ALA A 41 6.03 11.11 9.02
CA ALA A 41 6.86 12.30 9.05
C ALA A 41 6.03 13.59 9.06
N VAL A 42 4.98 13.68 8.24
CA VAL A 42 4.07 14.84 8.21
C VAL A 42 3.37 15.03 9.56
N MET A 43 2.83 13.96 10.15
CA MET A 43 2.15 14.02 11.44
C MET A 43 3.09 14.39 12.59
N LEU A 44 4.31 13.85 12.61
CA LEU A 44 5.32 14.19 13.61
C LEU A 44 5.80 15.64 13.47
N ILE A 45 6.00 16.14 12.24
CA ILE A 45 6.33 17.54 12.00
C ILE A 45 5.20 18.44 12.51
N SER A 46 3.94 18.12 12.19
CA SER A 46 2.77 18.85 12.68
C SER A 46 2.70 18.87 14.21
N HIS A 47 3.06 17.75 14.86
CA HIS A 47 3.13 17.68 16.31
C HIS A 47 4.18 18.61 16.92
N LEU A 48 5.34 18.79 16.27
CA LEU A 48 6.35 19.77 16.71
C LEU A 48 5.84 21.22 16.65
N PHE A 49 4.78 21.49 15.88
CA PHE A 49 4.10 22.79 15.83
C PHE A 49 2.92 22.91 16.81
N GLY A 50 2.82 22.00 17.79
CA GLY A 50 1.81 22.06 18.86
C GLY A 50 0.45 21.47 18.48
N GLN A 51 0.35 20.71 17.39
CA GLN A 51 -0.85 19.95 17.03
C GLN A 51 -0.84 18.55 17.71
N ASP A 52 -1.99 18.01 18.07
CA ASP A 52 -2.10 16.68 18.67
C ASP A 52 -2.15 15.55 17.60
N ASN A 53 -1.10 15.50 16.78
CA ASN A 53 -1.00 14.54 15.67
C ASN A 53 -0.09 13.32 15.97
N PHE A 54 0.38 13.19 17.22
CA PHE A 54 1.33 12.14 17.61
C PHE A 54 0.78 10.73 17.36
N PHE A 55 -0.47 10.46 17.79
CA PHE A 55 -1.07 9.13 17.65
C PHE A 55 -1.29 8.71 16.19
N PHE A 56 -1.62 9.64 15.31
CA PHE A 56 -1.74 9.40 13.86
C PHE A 56 -0.40 9.08 13.21
N GLY A 57 0.68 9.72 13.68
CA GLY A 57 2.04 9.38 13.30
C GLY A 57 2.42 7.97 13.78
N ALA A 58 2.20 7.68 15.06
CA ALA A 58 2.48 6.39 15.68
C ALA A 58 1.72 5.22 15.02
N GLY A 59 0.43 5.42 14.71
CA GLY A 59 -0.38 4.44 13.99
C GLY A 59 0.11 4.19 12.56
N SER A 60 0.51 5.25 11.86
CA SER A 60 1.05 5.15 10.50
C SER A 60 2.36 4.38 10.46
N ILE A 61 3.29 4.63 11.39
CA ILE A 61 4.56 3.89 11.43
C ILE A 61 4.36 2.43 11.86
N ALA A 62 3.43 2.16 12.78
CA ALA A 62 3.08 0.79 13.17
C ALA A 62 2.53 0.00 11.98
N LEU A 63 1.65 0.61 11.17
CA LEU A 63 1.19 0.02 9.92
C LEU A 63 2.33 -0.16 8.91
N ALA A 64 3.24 0.80 8.78
CA ALA A 64 4.36 0.71 7.85
C ALA A 64 5.26 -0.49 8.19
N ILE A 65 5.58 -0.65 9.47
CA ILE A 65 6.33 -1.80 9.99
C ILE A 65 5.56 -3.09 9.73
N GLY A 66 4.24 -3.11 10.00
CA GLY A 66 3.40 -4.28 9.75
C GLY A 66 3.42 -4.72 8.28
N VAL A 67 3.24 -3.78 7.34
CA VAL A 67 3.29 -4.06 5.90
C VAL A 67 4.69 -4.51 5.48
N TYR A 68 5.74 -3.83 5.94
CA TYR A 68 7.12 -4.19 5.64
C TYR A 68 7.48 -5.61 6.13
N LEU A 69 7.10 -5.95 7.36
CA LEU A 69 7.31 -7.28 7.93
C LEU A 69 6.48 -8.33 7.19
N SER A 70 5.24 -8.00 6.82
CA SER A 70 4.36 -8.92 6.09
C SER A 70 4.98 -9.33 4.75
N LYS A 71 5.61 -8.39 4.03
CA LYS A 71 6.32 -8.68 2.77
C LYS A 71 7.33 -9.81 2.90
N ARG A 72 8.04 -9.89 4.03
CA ARG A 72 9.11 -10.86 4.29
C ARG A 72 8.65 -12.14 4.98
N ARG A 73 7.57 -12.08 5.76
CA ARG A 73 7.15 -13.17 6.67
C ARG A 73 5.91 -13.90 6.20
N VAL A 74 5.09 -13.28 5.36
CA VAL A 74 3.84 -13.86 4.87
C VAL A 74 4.09 -14.59 3.56
N ASN A 75 3.53 -15.80 3.45
CA ASN A 75 3.48 -16.50 2.18
C ASN A 75 2.40 -15.89 1.28
N TRP A 76 2.81 -14.99 0.38
CA TRP A 76 1.89 -14.33 -0.55
C TRP A 76 1.35 -15.23 -1.66
N ALA A 77 1.90 -16.45 -1.81
CA ALA A 77 1.38 -17.42 -2.78
C ALA A 77 -0.07 -17.84 -2.45
N GLU A 78 -0.52 -17.68 -1.21
CA GLU A 78 -1.91 -17.91 -0.85
C GLU A 78 -2.75 -16.64 -1.01
N SER A 79 -3.71 -16.65 -1.94
CA SER A 79 -4.68 -15.56 -2.14
C SER A 79 -5.41 -15.16 -0.84
N ARG A 80 -5.62 -16.10 0.07
CA ARG A 80 -6.20 -15.86 1.40
C ARG A 80 -5.36 -14.88 2.22
N ASN A 81 -4.03 -15.01 2.18
CA ASN A 81 -3.13 -14.17 2.97
C ASN A 81 -3.12 -12.72 2.47
N ILE A 82 -3.26 -12.52 1.16
CA ILE A 82 -3.44 -11.19 0.56
C ILE A 82 -4.71 -10.52 1.09
N LEU A 83 -5.83 -11.25 1.10
CA LEU A 83 -7.11 -10.74 1.62
C LEU A 83 -7.05 -10.45 3.12
N ILE A 84 -6.42 -11.31 3.92
CA ILE A 84 -6.25 -11.09 5.36
C ILE A 84 -5.41 -9.82 5.60
N ALA A 85 -4.30 -9.65 4.88
CA ALA A 85 -3.44 -8.47 5.04
C ALA A 85 -4.16 -7.18 4.61
N ALA A 86 -4.85 -7.20 3.47
CA ALA A 86 -5.63 -6.05 3.00
C ALA A 86 -6.80 -5.72 3.96
N GLY A 87 -7.49 -6.74 4.46
CA GLY A 87 -8.56 -6.60 5.44
C GLY A 87 -8.06 -6.06 6.78
N ALA A 88 -6.93 -6.55 7.28
CA ALA A 88 -6.30 -6.04 8.49
C ALA A 88 -5.87 -4.58 8.32
N TYR A 89 -5.25 -4.23 7.19
CA TYR A 89 -4.90 -2.85 6.86
C TYR A 89 -6.13 -1.94 6.88
N LEU A 90 -7.17 -2.31 6.13
CA LEU A 90 -8.42 -1.55 6.04
C LEU A 90 -9.12 -1.44 7.38
N LEU A 91 -9.11 -2.50 8.19
CA LEU A 91 -9.70 -2.50 9.52
C LEU A 91 -8.97 -1.50 10.42
N ILE A 92 -7.64 -1.56 10.50
CA ILE A 92 -6.87 -0.64 11.33
C ILE A 92 -7.05 0.81 10.85
N THR A 93 -6.96 1.06 9.54
CA THR A 93 -7.20 2.38 8.95
C THR A 93 -8.64 2.87 9.16
N GLY A 94 -9.62 1.99 9.16
CA GLY A 94 -11.04 2.33 9.37
C GLY A 94 -11.40 2.55 10.83
N LEU A 95 -10.73 1.87 11.76
CA LEU A 95 -10.90 2.06 13.20
C LEU A 95 -10.28 3.36 13.69
N GLU A 96 -9.21 3.82 13.06
CA GLU A 96 -8.53 5.06 13.42
C GLU A 96 -9.46 6.29 13.53
N PRO A 97 -10.28 6.65 12.52
CA PRO A 97 -11.21 7.77 12.65
C PRO A 97 -12.35 7.53 13.65
N LEU A 98 -12.69 6.27 13.95
CA LEU A 98 -13.75 5.95 14.92
C LEU A 98 -13.28 6.13 16.37
N TYR A 99 -12.00 5.88 16.66
CA TYR A 99 -11.44 5.96 18.00
C TYR A 99 -10.63 7.24 18.27
N LEU A 100 -9.91 7.74 17.26
CA LEU A 100 -9.04 8.92 17.37
C LEU A 100 -9.64 10.16 16.71
N GLY A 101 -10.72 10.01 15.93
CA GLY A 101 -11.23 11.09 15.10
C GLY A 101 -10.32 11.39 13.91
N PHE A 102 -10.43 12.59 13.35
CA PHE A 102 -9.55 13.05 12.28
C PHE A 102 -8.33 13.77 12.86
N PRO A 103 -7.16 13.68 12.19
CA PRO A 103 -5.98 14.42 12.63
C PRO A 103 -6.25 15.92 12.61
N GLU A 104 -5.58 16.65 13.50
CA GLU A 104 -5.61 18.09 13.49
C GLU A 104 -4.94 18.63 12.22
N PRO A 105 -5.31 19.85 11.77
CA PRO A 105 -4.71 20.46 10.60
C PRO A 105 -3.18 20.50 10.68
N VAL A 106 -2.53 20.22 9.55
CA VAL A 106 -1.06 20.03 9.54
C VAL A 106 -0.30 21.30 9.96
N LEU A 107 -0.79 22.48 9.58
CA LEU A 107 -0.16 23.76 9.91
C LEU A 107 -0.82 24.44 11.11
N PRO A 108 -0.04 25.00 12.05
CA PRO A 108 -0.59 25.69 13.21
C PRO A 108 -1.44 26.90 12.79
N LEU A 109 -2.64 27.00 13.35
CA LEU A 109 -3.53 28.16 13.19
C LEU A 109 -3.21 29.22 14.27
N SER A 110 -1.96 29.68 14.37
CA SER A 110 -1.60 30.68 15.38
C SER A 110 -1.54 32.10 14.79
N GLY A 111 -2.51 32.94 15.19
CA GLY A 111 -2.36 34.40 15.32
C GLY A 111 -2.88 35.28 14.17
N GLU A 112 -3.29 36.51 14.53
CA GLU A 112 -3.97 37.59 13.79
C GLU A 112 -3.37 38.02 12.42
N HIS A 113 -2.37 37.31 11.88
CA HIS A 113 -1.70 37.63 10.62
C HIS A 113 -2.23 36.85 9.39
N VAL A 114 -3.23 36.00 9.57
CA VAL A 114 -3.81 35.17 8.49
C VAL A 114 -4.75 35.98 7.58
N THR A 115 -5.16 37.19 7.94
CA THR A 115 -6.16 37.98 7.19
C THR A 115 -5.72 38.43 5.78
N ALA A 116 -4.43 38.42 5.45
CA ALA A 116 -3.95 38.86 4.12
C ALA A 116 -3.55 37.72 3.15
N ARG A 117 -3.39 36.47 3.62
CA ARG A 117 -3.11 35.27 2.79
C ARG A 117 -4.03 34.07 3.12
N GLY A 118 -5.10 34.34 3.88
CA GLY A 118 -5.78 33.34 4.71
C GLY A 118 -6.62 32.29 4.00
N GLY A 119 -7.12 32.57 2.81
CA GLY A 119 -8.01 31.64 2.11
C GLY A 119 -7.34 30.30 1.78
N VAL A 120 -6.14 30.31 1.21
CA VAL A 120 -5.48 29.08 0.73
C VAL A 120 -4.97 28.21 1.89
N VAL A 121 -4.40 28.82 2.94
CA VAL A 121 -3.90 28.09 4.11
C VAL A 121 -5.06 27.53 4.93
N GLN A 122 -6.16 28.29 5.10
CA GLN A 122 -7.37 27.77 5.75
C GLN A 122 -8.03 26.66 4.94
N LEU A 123 -8.12 26.79 3.61
CA LEU A 123 -8.61 25.72 2.74
C LEU A 123 -7.74 24.47 2.86
N PHE A 124 -6.42 24.61 2.79
CA PHE A 124 -5.51 23.48 2.94
C PHE A 124 -5.67 22.81 4.31
N ASN A 125 -5.68 23.59 5.39
CA ASN A 125 -5.87 23.06 6.74
C ASN A 125 -7.23 22.38 6.92
N GLY A 126 -8.30 22.93 6.34
CA GLY A 126 -9.63 22.32 6.36
C GLY A 126 -9.70 21.00 5.59
N VAL A 127 -8.92 20.86 4.51
CA VAL A 127 -8.92 19.65 3.66
C VAL A 127 -7.86 18.63 4.10
N SER A 128 -6.82 19.05 4.84
CA SER A 128 -5.67 18.21 5.21
C SER A 128 -6.03 16.91 5.97
N PRO A 129 -7.03 16.88 6.88
CA PRO A 129 -7.40 15.63 7.53
C PRO A 129 -8.06 14.64 6.56
N TYR A 130 -8.80 15.13 5.58
CA TYR A 130 -9.37 14.31 4.51
C TYR A 130 -8.30 13.81 3.54
N ILE A 131 -7.28 14.62 3.24
CA ILE A 131 -6.14 14.21 2.41
C ILE A 131 -5.40 13.06 3.10
N TYR A 132 -5.12 13.19 4.40
CA TYR A 132 -4.51 12.12 5.19
C TYR A 132 -5.26 10.80 5.05
N TRP A 133 -6.59 10.85 5.23
CA TRP A 133 -7.42 9.66 5.15
C TRP A 133 -7.52 9.11 3.72
N MET A 134 -7.68 9.98 2.72
CA MET A 134 -7.68 9.60 1.30
C MET A 134 -6.38 8.90 0.89
N ILE A 135 -5.23 9.41 1.37
CA ILE A 135 -3.94 8.76 1.12
C ILE A 135 -3.95 7.37 1.75
N LYS A 136 -4.33 7.22 3.03
CA LYS A 136 -4.38 5.90 3.67
C LYS A 136 -5.28 4.91 2.92
N VAL A 137 -6.46 5.34 2.47
CA VAL A 137 -7.34 4.49 1.66
C VAL A 137 -6.71 4.15 0.30
N ALA A 138 -6.07 5.11 -0.36
CA ALA A 138 -5.39 4.87 -1.64
C ALA A 138 -4.21 3.89 -1.53
N LEU A 139 -3.53 3.85 -0.38
CA LEU A 139 -2.43 2.92 -0.11
C LEU A 139 -2.86 1.45 0.03
N VAL A 140 -4.16 1.16 -0.09
CA VAL A 140 -4.70 -0.21 -0.29
C VAL A 140 -4.44 -0.72 -1.71
N TYR A 141 -4.29 0.18 -2.69
CA TYR A 141 -4.16 -0.18 -4.09
C TYR A 141 -3.09 -1.25 -4.40
N PRO A 142 -1.87 -1.21 -3.80
CA PRO A 142 -0.89 -2.28 -3.99
C PRO A 142 -1.39 -3.67 -3.57
N PHE A 143 -2.23 -3.80 -2.55
CA PHE A 143 -2.84 -5.07 -2.17
C PHE A 143 -3.83 -5.57 -3.21
N ILE A 144 -4.62 -4.66 -3.81
CA ILE A 144 -5.55 -4.99 -4.90
C ILE A 144 -4.78 -5.49 -6.11
N MET A 145 -3.70 -4.80 -6.49
CA MET A 145 -2.82 -5.21 -7.59
C MET A 145 -2.18 -6.57 -7.33
N LEU A 146 -1.70 -6.81 -6.11
CA LEU A 146 -1.15 -8.10 -5.70
C LEU A 146 -2.20 -9.22 -5.79
N PHE A 147 -3.43 -8.96 -5.35
CA PHE A 147 -4.54 -9.93 -5.44
C PHE A 147 -4.89 -10.27 -6.89
N ILE A 148 -5.00 -9.26 -7.77
CA ILE A 148 -5.29 -9.46 -9.20
C ILE A 148 -4.15 -10.25 -9.85
N ALA A 149 -2.90 -9.87 -9.61
CA ALA A 149 -1.74 -10.56 -10.17
C ALA A 149 -1.69 -12.02 -9.71
N ARG A 150 -1.95 -12.29 -8.42
CA ARG A 150 -1.99 -13.66 -7.91
C ARG A 150 -3.10 -14.49 -8.56
N ARG A 151 -4.31 -13.93 -8.72
CA ARG A 151 -5.41 -14.63 -9.42
C ARG A 151 -5.07 -14.95 -10.87
N LEU A 152 -4.34 -14.07 -11.56
CA LEU A 152 -3.89 -14.34 -12.94
C LEU A 152 -2.86 -15.47 -12.99
N VAL A 153 -1.98 -15.57 -12.00
CA VAL A 153 -1.03 -16.70 -11.88
C VAL A 153 -1.76 -18.00 -11.50
N ASP A 154 -2.75 -17.93 -10.62
CA ASP A 154 -3.57 -19.09 -10.22
C ASP A 154 -4.40 -19.67 -11.38
N ALA A 155 -4.69 -18.86 -12.42
CA ALA A 155 -5.40 -19.29 -13.62
C ALA A 155 -4.50 -20.00 -14.66
N LEU A 156 -3.19 -20.05 -14.44
CA LEU A 156 -2.26 -20.75 -15.34
C LEU A 156 -2.34 -22.28 -15.14
N PRO A 157 -2.01 -23.10 -16.16
CA PRO A 157 -1.91 -24.55 -16.01
C PRO A 157 -0.88 -24.93 -14.92
N ASP A 158 -1.22 -25.88 -14.04
CA ASP A 158 -0.41 -26.22 -12.86
C ASP A 158 1.05 -26.56 -13.18
N ALA A 159 1.29 -27.26 -14.29
CA ALA A 159 2.64 -27.62 -14.75
C ALA A 159 3.50 -26.39 -15.10
N LEU A 160 2.91 -25.39 -15.73
CA LEU A 160 3.56 -24.12 -16.07
C LEU A 160 3.76 -23.26 -14.82
N ARG A 161 2.77 -23.20 -13.94
CA ARG A 161 2.87 -22.45 -12.68
C ARG A 161 4.02 -22.99 -11.81
N HIS A 162 4.07 -24.29 -11.55
CA HIS A 162 5.09 -24.88 -10.67
C HIS A 162 6.52 -24.79 -11.25
N SER A 163 6.68 -24.97 -12.56
CA SER A 163 8.00 -24.83 -13.19
C SER A 163 8.53 -23.40 -13.10
N LEU A 164 7.66 -22.40 -13.32
CA LEU A 164 8.03 -20.99 -13.24
C LEU A 164 8.22 -20.51 -11.79
N GLU A 165 7.33 -20.87 -10.86
CA GLU A 165 7.49 -20.53 -9.43
C GLU A 165 8.81 -21.08 -8.88
N LYS A 166 9.21 -22.30 -9.29
CA LYS A 166 10.51 -22.87 -8.92
C LYS A 166 11.68 -22.07 -9.49
N GLU A 167 11.60 -21.68 -10.77
CA GLU A 167 12.64 -20.86 -11.42
C GLU A 167 12.83 -19.50 -10.72
N PHE A 168 11.74 -18.83 -10.33
CA PHE A 168 11.80 -17.54 -9.64
C PHE A 168 12.22 -17.66 -8.18
N SER A 169 11.81 -18.74 -7.48
CA SER A 169 12.24 -19.00 -6.09
C SER A 169 13.75 -19.23 -5.94
N GLN A 170 14.46 -19.59 -7.03
CA GLN A 170 15.90 -19.78 -7.05
C GLN A 170 16.69 -18.50 -7.36
N ARG A 171 16.00 -17.42 -7.77
CA ARG A 171 16.62 -16.14 -8.17
C ARG A 171 16.50 -15.04 -7.12
N GLY A 172 15.66 -15.21 -6.10
CA GLY A 172 15.45 -14.25 -4.99
C GLY A 172 16.02 -14.77 -3.68
#